data_AF-A0A9Q3K7K0-F1
#
_entry.id   AF-A0A9Q3K7K0-F1
#
_cell.length_a   1.000
_cell.length_b   1.000
_cell.length_c   1.000
_cell.angle_alpha   90.00
_cell.angle_beta   90.00
_cell.angle_gamma   90.00
#
_symmetry.space_group_name_H-M   'P 1'
#
loop_
_entity.id
_entity.type
_entity.pdbx_description
1 polymer ?
#
loop_
_entity_poly.entity_id
_entity_poly.type
_entity_poly.pdbx_seq_one_letter_code
_entity_poly.pdbx_strand_id
1 'polypeptide(L)'
;MPQDLNPPLSRDPYETPLSPKTPIFQETFNITHERLQAVNFGPPGWLSNEEINLLRNVITLREKEIAFCKEERGLLKHSYGKPYKIPVIPHEPWQKKPIPIPKTILPQFT
;
A
#
# COMPACT_ATOMS: atom_id res chain seq x y z
N MET A 1 18.66 -2.80 0.68
CA MET A 1 18.03 -2.94 -0.65
C MET A 1 19.13 -2.76 -1.68
N PRO A 2 19.44 -3.75 -2.54
CA PRO A 2 20.42 -3.56 -3.59
C PRO A 2 19.92 -2.46 -4.54
N GLN A 3 20.76 -1.44 -4.75
CA GLN A 3 20.40 -0.16 -5.40
C GLN A 3 20.19 -0.29 -6.92
N ASP A 4 20.48 -1.45 -7.51
CA ASP A 4 20.55 -1.66 -8.96
C ASP A 4 19.30 -2.31 -9.59
N LEU A 5 18.19 -2.43 -8.85
CA LEU A 5 16.95 -3.05 -9.36
C LEU A 5 15.92 -2.05 -9.90
N ASN A 6 16.16 -0.75 -9.84
CA ASN A 6 15.23 0.22 -10.39
C ASN A 6 15.44 0.37 -11.90
N PRO A 7 14.50 -0.05 -12.75
CA PRO A 7 14.58 0.28 -14.17
C PRO A 7 14.59 1.81 -14.31
N PRO A 8 15.28 2.36 -15.34
CA PRO A 8 15.26 3.79 -15.60
C PRO A 8 13.80 4.23 -15.81
N LEU A 9 13.39 5.25 -15.07
CA LEU A 9 12.06 5.80 -15.22
C LEU A 9 11.92 6.39 -16.63
N SER A 10 10.97 5.88 -17.41
CA SER A 10 10.72 6.35 -18.78
C SER A 10 10.22 7.81 -18.84
N ARG A 11 9.76 8.35 -17.71
CA ARG A 11 9.33 9.73 -17.50
C ARG A 11 9.98 10.25 -16.23
N ASP A 12 10.23 11.55 -16.16
CA ASP A 12 10.59 12.17 -14.88
C ASP A 12 9.37 12.08 -13.94
N PRO A 13 9.46 11.36 -12.80
CA PRO A 13 8.36 11.26 -11.85
C PRO A 13 8.00 12.62 -11.21
N TYR A 14 8.91 13.61 -11.28
CA TYR A 14 8.72 14.95 -10.74
C TYR A 14 8.11 15.92 -11.77
N GLU A 15 8.08 15.58 -13.05
CA GLU A 15 7.37 16.35 -14.07
C GLU A 15 5.86 16.07 -13.97
N THR A 16 5.16 16.97 -13.28
CA THR A 16 3.70 17.01 -13.25
C THR A 16 3.23 18.20 -14.07
N PRO A 17 2.29 18.04 -15.01
CA PRO A 17 1.74 19.16 -15.78
C PRO A 17 0.89 20.05 -14.85
N LEU A 18 1.54 21.01 -14.20
CA LEU A 18 0.90 21.99 -13.34
C LEU A 18 0.55 23.22 -14.17
N SER A 19 -0.73 23.62 -14.11
CA SER A 19 -1.18 24.91 -14.66
C SER A 19 -1.23 25.93 -13.52
N PRO A 20 -0.75 27.17 -13.73
CA PRO A 20 -0.89 28.25 -12.75
C PRO A 20 -2.35 28.53 -12.36
N LYS A 21 -3.28 28.30 -13.29
CA LYS A 21 -4.72 28.34 -13.03
C LYS A 21 -5.24 26.93 -12.91
N THR A 22 -5.55 26.53 -11.69
CA THR A 22 -6.12 25.22 -11.39
C THR A 22 -7.60 25.18 -11.79
N PRO A 23 -8.08 24.08 -12.37
CA PRO A 23 -9.51 23.88 -12.59
C PRO A 23 -10.25 23.82 -11.24
N ILE A 24 -11.54 24.13 -11.27
CA ILE A 24 -12.42 23.95 -10.10
C ILE A 24 -12.48 22.47 -9.79
N PHE A 25 -12.35 22.11 -8.51
CA PHE A 25 -12.42 20.73 -8.06
C PHE A 25 -13.77 20.10 -8.46
N GLN A 26 -13.69 18.91 -9.03
CA GLN A 26 -14.83 18.05 -9.33
C GLN A 26 -14.57 16.68 -8.71
N GLU A 27 -15.58 16.12 -8.06
CA GLU A 27 -15.49 14.77 -7.52
C GLU A 27 -15.27 13.77 -8.64
N THR A 28 -14.34 12.86 -8.42
CA THR A 28 -14.10 11.72 -9.30
C THR A 28 -14.57 10.44 -8.62
N PHE A 29 -14.46 9.33 -9.32
CA PHE A 29 -14.80 8.02 -8.76
C PHE A 29 -14.01 7.70 -7.48
N ASN A 30 -12.72 8.07 -7.42
CA ASN A 30 -11.85 7.79 -6.28
C ASN A 30 -11.68 8.97 -5.31
N ILE A 31 -11.76 10.22 -5.79
CA ILE A 31 -11.55 11.42 -4.97
C ILE A 31 -12.90 12.08 -4.69
N THR A 32 -13.51 11.69 -3.57
CA THR A 32 -14.73 12.30 -3.02
C THR A 32 -14.40 13.39 -2.00
N HIS A 33 -15.36 14.26 -1.67
CA HIS A 33 -15.15 15.28 -0.63
C HIS A 33 -14.76 14.67 0.72
N GLU A 34 -15.37 13.55 1.11
CA GLU A 34 -15.06 12.84 2.36
C GLU A 34 -13.59 12.37 2.40
N ARG A 35 -13.12 11.79 1.29
CA ARG A 35 -11.72 11.33 1.16
C ARG A 35 -10.74 12.48 1.20
N LEU A 36 -11.08 13.63 0.61
CA LEU A 36 -10.25 14.84 0.70
C LEU A 36 -10.25 15.46 2.11
N GLN A 37 -11.33 15.35 2.87
CA GLN A 37 -11.37 15.82 4.25
C GLN A 37 -10.44 15.00 5.16
N ALA A 38 -10.21 13.72 4.84
CA ALA A 38 -9.24 12.90 5.54
C ALA A 38 -7.78 13.33 5.29
N VAL A 39 -7.51 14.06 4.20
CA VAL A 39 -6.17 14.56 3.89
C VAL A 39 -5.88 15.80 4.72
N ASN A 40 -4.84 15.72 5.56
CA ASN A 40 -4.37 16.85 6.34
C ASN A 40 -3.47 17.76 5.48
N PHE A 41 -3.95 18.95 5.16
CA PHE A 41 -3.21 19.98 4.41
C PHE A 41 -2.31 20.87 5.29
N GLY A 42 -2.23 20.59 6.59
CA GLY A 42 -1.49 21.36 7.57
C GLY A 42 -2.37 22.27 8.43
N PRO A 43 -1.76 23.07 9.32
CA PRO A 43 -2.48 23.99 10.19
C PRO A 43 -3.17 25.12 9.41
N PRO A 44 -4.18 25.80 9.99
CA PRO A 44 -4.84 26.92 9.34
C PRO A 44 -3.84 28.04 9.01
N GLY A 45 -3.88 28.54 7.77
CA GLY A 45 -2.96 29.56 7.28
C GLY A 45 -1.61 29.02 6.76
N TRP A 46 -1.37 27.71 6.83
CA TRP A 46 -0.16 27.09 6.26
C TRP A 46 -0.11 27.17 4.73
N LEU A 47 -1.26 27.01 4.09
CA LEU A 47 -1.42 27.10 2.64
C LEU A 47 -2.46 28.16 2.31
N SER A 48 -2.19 28.90 1.25
CA SER A 48 -3.19 29.75 0.60
C SER A 48 -4.29 28.91 -0.06
N ASN A 49 -5.46 29.51 -0.29
CA ASN A 49 -6.56 28.83 -0.96
C ASN A 49 -6.17 28.33 -2.36
N GLU A 50 -5.28 29.04 -3.06
CA GLU A 50 -4.77 28.67 -4.39
C GLU A 50 -3.86 27.45 -4.31
N GLU A 51 -2.95 27.38 -3.33
CA GLU A 51 -2.07 26.24 -3.11
C GLU A 51 -2.86 24.98 -2.71
N ILE A 52 -3.89 25.13 -1.88
CA ILE A 52 -4.77 24.01 -1.53
C ILE A 52 -5.49 23.50 -2.79
N ASN A 53 -5.98 24.39 -3.65
CA ASN A 53 -6.61 24.00 -4.92
C ASN A 53 -5.63 23.29 -5.86
N LEU A 54 -4.38 23.75 -5.91
CA LEU A 54 -3.31 23.10 -6.67
C LEU A 54 -3.04 21.68 -6.16
N LEU A 55 -2.92 21.50 -4.84
CA LEU A 55 -2.72 20.19 -4.24
C LEU A 55 -3.91 19.26 -4.48
N ARG A 56 -5.14 19.74 -4.35
CA ARG A 56 -6.34 18.97 -4.70
C ARG A 56 -6.27 18.50 -6.15
N ASN A 57 -5.92 19.39 -7.08
CA ASN A 57 -5.77 19.03 -8.50
C ASN A 57 -4.68 17.96 -8.72
N VAL A 58 -3.53 18.06 -8.04
CA VAL A 58 -2.46 17.05 -8.11
C VAL A 58 -2.92 15.69 -7.58
N ILE A 59 -3.64 15.67 -6.46
CA ILE A 59 -4.22 14.46 -5.89
C ILE A 59 -5.20 13.83 -6.88
N THR A 60 -6.07 14.63 -7.49
CA THR A 60 -7.02 14.16 -8.51
C THR A 60 -6.29 13.60 -9.74
N LEU A 61 -5.24 14.26 -10.23
CA LEU A 61 -4.42 13.77 -11.36
C LEU A 61 -3.76 12.41 -11.07
N ARG A 62 -3.52 12.10 -9.80
CA ARG A 62 -2.87 10.86 -9.34
C ARG A 62 -3.82 9.93 -8.58
N GLU A 63 -5.13 10.06 -8.78
CA GLU A 63 -6.16 9.31 -8.04
C GLU A 63 -6.04 7.78 -8.13
N LYS A 64 -5.34 7.26 -9.15
CA LYS A 64 -5.11 5.82 -9.35
C LYS A 64 -3.95 5.25 -8.52
N GLU A 65 -3.10 6.14 -8.01
CA GLU A 65 -1.90 5.77 -7.25
C GLU A 65 -2.09 5.94 -5.73
N ILE A 66 -3.18 6.60 -5.31
CA ILE A 66 -3.49 6.87 -3.91
C ILE A 66 -4.54 5.87 -3.44
N ALA A 67 -4.24 5.15 -2.36
CA ALA A 67 -5.17 4.25 -1.69
C ALA A 67 -5.69 4.89 -0.40
N PHE A 68 -7.01 4.96 -0.24
CA PHE A 68 -7.68 5.44 0.97
C PHE A 68 -8.09 4.28 1.89
N CYS A 69 -8.35 3.11 1.31
CA CYS A 69 -8.70 1.90 2.04
C CYS A 69 -7.64 0.79 1.87
N LYS A 70 -7.64 -0.20 2.77
CA LYS A 70 -6.66 -1.31 2.72
C LYS A 70 -6.84 -2.17 1.47
N GLU A 71 -8.07 -2.27 0.99
CA GLU A 71 -8.48 -3.04 -0.18
C GLU A 71 -7.96 -2.40 -1.48
N GLU A 72 -7.79 -1.07 -1.48
CA GLU A 72 -7.25 -0.31 -2.62
C GLU A 72 -5.71 -0.34 -2.65
N ARG A 73 -5.07 -0.82 -1.58
CA ARG A 73 -3.62 -0.93 -1.50
C ARG A 73 -3.12 -2.00 -2.46
N GLY A 74 -2.66 -1.57 -3.63
CA GLY A 74 -2.05 -2.44 -4.62
C GLY A 74 -0.75 -3.09 -4.12
N LEU A 75 -0.43 -4.25 -4.72
CA LEU A 75 0.91 -4.82 -4.65
C LEU A 75 1.83 -4.10 -5.64
N LEU A 76 3.10 -3.94 -5.29
CA LEU A 76 4.08 -3.43 -6.25
C LEU A 76 4.11 -4.34 -7.49
N LYS A 77 4.14 -3.73 -8.68
CA LYS A 77 4.31 -4.51 -9.92
C LYS A 77 5.64 -5.28 -9.83
N HIS A 78 5.64 -6.51 -10.34
CA HIS A 78 6.84 -7.36 -10.38
C HIS A 78 8.01 -6.75 -11.18
N SER A 79 7.72 -5.76 -12.04
CA SER A 79 8.72 -4.97 -12.76
C SER A 79 9.53 -4.04 -11.84
N TYR A 80 8.97 -3.59 -10.72
CA TYR A 80 9.63 -2.68 -9.78
C TYR A 80 10.37 -3.41 -8.65
N GLY A 81 9.97 -4.64 -8.35
CA GLY A 81 10.60 -5.42 -7.28
C GLY A 81 10.23 -6.89 -7.36
N LYS A 82 11.17 -7.74 -6.98
CA LYS A 82 10.90 -9.17 -6.81
C LYS A 82 10.01 -9.38 -5.58
N PRO A 83 9.17 -10.42 -5.55
CA PRO A 83 8.43 -10.80 -4.35
C PRO A 83 9.36 -10.92 -3.14
N TYR A 84 8.90 -10.41 -2.00
CA TYR A 84 9.64 -10.54 -0.75
C TYR A 84 9.76 -12.02 -0.39
N LYS A 85 10.99 -12.50 -0.21
CA LYS A 85 11.25 -13.85 0.31
C LYS A 85 11.37 -13.77 1.82
N ILE A 86 10.39 -14.32 2.53
CA ILE A 86 10.46 -14.44 3.98
C ILE A 86 11.60 -15.42 4.30
N PRO A 87 12.63 -15.01 5.06
CA PRO A 87 13.68 -15.94 5.46
C PRO A 87 13.06 -17.00 6.36
N VAL A 88 13.14 -18.25 5.93
CA VAL A 88 12.71 -19.41 6.72
C VAL A 88 13.93 -20.02 7.40
N ILE A 89 13.79 -20.31 8.69
CA ILE A 89 14.77 -21.12 9.43
C ILE A 89 14.28 -22.56 9.33
N PRO A 90 15.12 -23.54 8.91
CA PRO A 90 14.73 -24.94 8.93
C PRO A 90 14.38 -25.33 10.36
N HIS A 91 13.12 -25.67 10.60
CA HIS A 91 12.64 -26.12 11.90
C HIS A 91 12.75 -27.65 11.94
N GLU A 92 13.43 -28.20 12.96
CA GLU A 92 13.34 -29.64 13.23
C GLU A 92 11.93 -29.94 13.74
N PRO A 93 11.12 -30.75 13.07
CA PRO A 93 9.78 -31.05 13.55
C PRO A 93 9.90 -31.62 14.97
N TRP A 94 9.19 -31.02 15.93
CA TRP A 94 9.12 -31.55 17.29
C TRP A 94 8.17 -32.76 17.32
N GLN A 95 8.50 -33.79 16.55
CA GLN A 95 7.79 -35.04 16.58
C GLN A 95 8.28 -35.85 17.78
N LYS A 96 7.67 -35.58 18.95
CA LYS A 96 7.82 -36.50 20.08
C LYS A 96 7.23 -37.84 19.64
N LYS A 97 7.90 -38.95 19.97
CA LYS A 97 7.28 -40.28 19.84
C LYS A 97 5.96 -40.25 20.61
N PRO A 98 4.84 -40.67 20.00
CA PRO A 98 3.58 -40.77 20.73
C PRO A 98 3.80 -41.69 21.95
N ILE A 99 3.24 -41.28 23.08
CA ILE A 99 3.30 -42.08 24.31
C ILE A 99 2.57 -43.39 24.02
N PRO A 100 3.18 -44.57 24.26
CA PRO A 100 2.52 -45.84 24.04
C PRO A 100 1.24 -45.91 24.87
N ILE A 101 0.12 -46.21 24.22
CA ILE A 101 -1.15 -46.43 24.90
C ILE A 101 -1.07 -47.78 25.62
N PRO A 102 -1.32 -47.85 26.94
CA PRO A 102 -1.40 -49.12 27.65
C PRO A 102 -2.44 -50.07 27.05
N LYS A 103 -2.13 -51.36 26.98
CA LYS A 103 -3.02 -52.38 26.38
C LYS A 103 -4.42 -52.40 26.98
N THR A 104 -4.55 -52.08 28.27
CA THR A 104 -5.82 -52.03 28.99
C THR A 104 -6.79 -50.98 28.45
N ILE A 105 -6.28 -49.87 27.91
CA ILE A 105 -7.12 -48.75 27.42
C ILE A 105 -7.17 -48.65 25.88
N LEU A 106 -6.37 -49.43 25.15
CA LEU A 106 -6.44 -49.55 23.68
C LEU A 106 -7.87 -49.69 23.10
N PRO A 107 -8.78 -50.52 23.66
CA PRO A 107 -10.12 -50.67 23.09
C PRO A 107 -11.01 -49.43 23.19
N GLN A 108 -10.60 -48.38 23.92
CA GLN A 108 -11.34 -47.11 24.01
C GLN A 108 -10.99 -46.12 22.89
N PHE A 109 -9.91 -46.39 22.15
CA PHE A 109 -9.36 -45.50 21.11
C PHE A 109 -9.34 -46.16 19.71
N THR A 110 -9.89 -47.37 19.57
CA THR A 110 -10.09 -48.08 18.30
C THR A 110 -11.56 -47.99 17.90
#